data_AF-A0A7J7RSX1-F1
#
_entry.id   AF-A0A7J7RSX1-F1
#
_cell.length_a   1.000
_cell.length_b   1.000
_cell.length_c   1.000
_cell.angle_alpha   90.00
_cell.angle_beta   90.00
_cell.angle_gamma   90.00
#
_symmetry.space_group_name_H-M   'P 1'
#
loop_
_entity.id
_entity.type
_entity.pdbx_description
1 polymer ?
#
loop_
_entity_poly.entity_id
_entity_poly.type
_entity_poly.pdbx_seq_one_letter_code
_entity_poly.pdbx_strand_id
1 'polypeptide(L)'
;MANATSIDAAYQAGRVREGPRLEYSENNANYIEVPLIFDPVIREDLTTDFKCVVHNTLSFQMLHTTVKEAATFSWGIALAPLSLVFLVLGGMWMRRRHRHRTGKAYGLTTLKTGHQDV
;
A
#
# COMPACT_ATOMS: atom_id res chain seq x y z
N MET A 1 -29.82 5.69 5.39
CA MET A 1 -29.88 5.19 4.00
C MET A 1 -30.21 6.39 3.11
N ALA A 2 -29.27 6.83 2.26
CA ALA A 2 -29.47 8.02 1.45
C ALA A 2 -30.32 7.68 0.21
N ASN A 3 -31.57 8.15 0.20
CA ASN A 3 -32.56 7.88 -0.86
C ASN A 3 -32.28 8.67 -2.14
N ALA A 4 -31.21 8.34 -2.89
CA ALA A 4 -30.89 8.99 -4.17
C ALA A 4 -31.00 10.53 -4.12
N THR A 5 -30.53 11.12 -3.02
CA THR A 5 -30.61 12.55 -2.74
C THR A 5 -29.34 13.22 -3.25
N SER A 6 -29.43 14.50 -3.63
CA SER A 6 -28.25 15.30 -3.95
C SER A 6 -27.39 15.51 -2.71
N ILE A 7 -26.09 15.74 -2.91
CA ILE A 7 -25.13 15.93 -1.82
C ILE A 7 -25.56 17.09 -0.91
N ASP A 8 -25.98 18.22 -1.49
CA ASP A 8 -26.41 19.39 -0.73
C ASP A 8 -27.64 19.12 0.16
N ALA A 9 -28.55 18.26 -0.29
CA ALA A 9 -29.73 17.88 0.49
C ALA A 9 -29.40 16.88 1.60
N ALA A 10 -28.50 15.93 1.32
CA ALA A 10 -28.09 14.89 2.26
C ALA A 10 -27.14 15.42 3.35
N TYR A 11 -26.28 16.39 3.02
CA TYR A 11 -25.22 16.91 3.87
C TYR A 11 -25.36 18.42 4.10
N GLN A 12 -26.48 18.84 4.66
CA GLN A 12 -26.77 20.26 4.95
C GLN A 12 -25.71 20.94 5.83
N ALA A 13 -25.04 20.19 6.70
CA ALA A 13 -23.96 20.68 7.55
C ALA A 13 -22.65 20.95 6.77
N GLY A 14 -22.58 20.59 5.48
CA GLY A 14 -21.46 20.92 4.59
C GLY A 14 -20.18 20.10 4.78
N ARG A 15 -20.25 19.02 5.58
CA ARG A 15 -19.15 18.05 5.79
C ARG A 15 -18.73 17.36 4.49
N VAL A 16 -19.72 17.02 3.66
CA VAL A 16 -19.50 16.46 2.31
C VAL A 16 -20.06 17.46 1.31
N ARG A 17 -19.27 17.83 0.33
CA ARG A 17 -19.62 18.88 -0.64
C ARG A 17 -19.01 18.60 -2.01
N GLU A 18 -19.72 19.01 -3.05
CA GLU A 18 -19.18 19.03 -4.39
C GLU A 18 -18.18 20.19 -4.52
N GLY A 19 -17.00 19.91 -5.06
CA GLY A 19 -15.99 20.92 -5.36
C GLY A 19 -16.23 21.55 -6.73
N PRO A 20 -15.28 22.38 -7.18
CA PRO A 20 -15.40 23.07 -8.46
C PRO A 20 -15.43 22.06 -9.61
N ARG A 21 -16.36 22.26 -10.55
CA ARG A 21 -16.42 21.51 -11.80
C ARG A 21 -15.24 21.91 -12.69
N LEU A 22 -14.46 20.91 -13.09
CA LEU A 22 -13.33 21.05 -14.00
C LEU A 22 -13.71 20.43 -15.35
N GLU A 23 -13.52 21.19 -16.42
CA GLU A 23 -13.73 20.71 -17.79
C GLU A 23 -12.42 20.82 -18.55
N TYR A 24 -12.03 19.73 -19.22
CA TYR A 24 -10.81 19.71 -20.01
C TYR A 24 -10.95 18.74 -21.18
N SER A 25 -10.09 18.93 -22.19
CA SER A 25 -10.02 18.06 -23.36
C SER A 25 -8.68 17.37 -23.37
N GLU A 26 -8.69 16.05 -23.50
CA GLU A 26 -7.50 15.21 -23.59
C GLU A 26 -7.73 14.15 -24.68
N ASN A 27 -6.72 13.87 -25.51
CA ASN A 27 -6.81 12.83 -26.55
C ASN A 27 -8.07 12.90 -27.45
N ASN A 28 -8.49 14.11 -27.84
CA ASN A 28 -9.70 14.35 -28.66
C ASN A 28 -11.03 13.94 -27.99
N ALA A 29 -11.04 13.82 -26.66
CA ALA A 29 -12.22 13.59 -25.84
C ALA A 29 -12.40 14.69 -24.80
N ASN A 30 -13.65 15.04 -24.52
CA ASN A 30 -14.00 16.02 -23.49
C ASN A 30 -14.30 15.31 -22.18
N TYR A 31 -13.69 15.78 -21.11
CA TYR A 31 -13.83 15.26 -19.75
C TYR A 31 -14.41 16.32 -18.84
N ILE A 32 -15.24 15.86 -17.89
CA ILE A 32 -15.82 16.69 -16.83
C ILE A 32 -15.50 15.97 -15.52
N GLU A 33 -14.79 16.65 -14.63
CA GLU A 33 -14.48 16.18 -13.29
C GLU A 33 -15.17 17.05 -12.25
N VAL A 34 -15.83 16.41 -11.28
CA VAL A 34 -16.43 17.07 -10.13
C VAL A 34 -15.95 16.33 -8.88
N PRO A 35 -15.05 16.92 -8.08
CA PRO A 35 -14.53 16.24 -6.90
C PRO A 35 -15.56 16.27 -5.77
N LEU A 36 -15.68 15.15 -5.05
CA LEU A 36 -16.47 15.07 -3.82
C LEU A 36 -15.53 15.21 -2.62
N ILE A 37 -15.67 16.33 -1.89
CA ILE A 37 -14.77 16.70 -0.80
C ILE A 37 -15.42 16.33 0.53
N PHE A 38 -14.65 15.67 1.41
CA PHE A 38 -15.05 15.24 2.75
C PHE A 38 -14.21 15.97 3.81
N ASP A 39 -14.85 16.50 4.85
CA ASP A 39 -14.19 17.18 5.96
C ASP A 39 -14.94 17.00 7.30
N PRO A 40 -14.67 15.93 8.10
CA PRO A 40 -13.80 14.78 7.85
C PRO A 40 -14.55 13.58 7.24
N VAL A 41 -13.82 12.52 6.88
CA VAL A 41 -14.39 11.21 6.52
C VAL A 41 -14.80 10.45 7.80
N ILE A 42 -16.00 9.88 7.80
CA ILE A 42 -16.55 9.09 8.92
C ILE A 42 -16.86 7.65 8.48
N ARG A 43 -17.06 6.74 9.44
CA ARG A 43 -17.26 5.30 9.15
C ARG A 43 -18.46 5.04 8.26
N GLU A 44 -19.49 5.85 8.41
CA GLU A 44 -20.73 5.78 7.64
C GLU A 44 -20.46 6.01 6.15
N ASP A 45 -19.50 6.88 5.79
CA ASP A 45 -19.13 7.18 4.41
C ASP A 45 -18.53 5.97 3.69
N LEU A 46 -17.82 5.11 4.41
CA LEU A 46 -17.18 3.90 3.85
C LEU A 46 -18.21 2.87 3.38
N THR A 47 -19.41 2.91 3.96
CA THR A 47 -20.54 2.04 3.60
C THR A 47 -21.58 2.74 2.74
N THR A 48 -21.40 4.03 2.49
CA THR A 48 -22.32 4.83 1.68
C THR A 48 -21.98 4.66 0.21
N ASP A 49 -23.02 4.38 -0.59
CA ASP A 49 -22.92 4.31 -2.03
C ASP A 49 -23.07 5.72 -2.62
N PHE A 50 -21.96 6.27 -3.11
CA PHE A 50 -21.94 7.55 -3.80
C PHE A 50 -22.12 7.31 -5.29
N LYS A 51 -22.86 8.20 -5.96
CA LYS A 51 -23.14 8.05 -7.40
C LYS A 51 -22.74 9.30 -8.14
N CYS A 52 -21.87 9.14 -9.13
CA CYS A 52 -21.61 10.17 -10.12
C CYS A 52 -22.66 10.05 -11.22
N VAL A 53 -23.41 11.13 -11.44
CA VAL A 53 -24.51 11.16 -12.41
C VAL A 53 -24.17 12.16 -13.49
N VAL A 54 -24.18 11.70 -14.74
CA VAL A 54 -24.03 12.55 -15.91
C VAL A 54 -25.29 12.47 -16.77
N HIS A 55 -25.82 13.64 -17.09
CA HIS A 55 -27.00 13.79 -17.93
C HIS A 55 -26.63 14.63 -19.15
N ASN A 56 -26.82 14.06 -20.33
CA ASN A 56 -26.73 14.74 -21.62
C ASN A 56 -28.11 14.75 -22.27
N THR A 57 -28.31 15.54 -23.33
CA THR A 57 -29.57 15.63 -24.09
C THR A 57 -30.06 14.27 -24.60
N LEU A 58 -29.15 13.33 -24.86
CA LEU A 58 -29.46 12.01 -25.42
C LEU A 58 -29.31 10.86 -24.43
N SER A 59 -28.68 11.06 -23.27
CA SER A 59 -28.32 9.94 -22.40
C SER A 59 -28.20 10.33 -20.94
N PHE A 60 -28.49 9.34 -20.10
CA PHE A 60 -28.29 9.39 -18.66
C PHE A 60 -27.38 8.23 -18.28
N GLN A 61 -26.25 8.55 -17.63
CA GLN A 61 -25.35 7.54 -17.09
C GLN A 61 -25.10 7.80 -15.61
N MET A 62 -24.96 6.71 -14.87
CA MET A 62 -24.75 6.72 -13.43
C MET A 62 -23.64 5.72 -13.11
N LEU A 63 -22.61 6.20 -12.41
CA LEU A 63 -21.51 5.39 -11.94
C LEU A 63 -21.49 5.36 -10.41
N HIS A 64 -21.42 4.16 -9.86
CA HIS A 64 -21.34 3.94 -8.43
C HIS A 64 -19.89 3.96 -7.95
N THR A 65 -19.65 4.62 -6.83
CA THR A 65 -18.33 4.70 -6.18
C THR A 65 -18.49 4.61 -4.67
N THR A 66 -17.53 3.96 -4.02
CA THR A 66 -17.48 3.84 -2.57
C THR A 66 -16.19 4.43 -2.04
N VAL A 67 -16.28 5.09 -0.89
CA VAL A 67 -15.09 5.60 -0.21
C VAL A 67 -14.38 4.41 0.41
N LYS A 68 -13.10 4.24 0.06
CA LYS A 68 -12.24 3.22 0.66
C LYS A 68 -11.17 3.92 1.47
N GLU A 69 -10.88 3.37 2.63
CA GLU A 69 -9.69 3.77 3.37
C GLU A 69 -8.46 3.49 2.50
N ALA A 70 -7.52 4.44 2.47
CA ALA A 70 -6.23 4.19 1.85
C ALA A 70 -5.61 2.96 2.53
N ALA A 71 -5.09 2.02 1.73
CA ALA A 71 -4.47 0.82 2.26
C ALA A 71 -3.41 1.23 3.28
N THR A 72 -3.67 0.97 4.57
CA THR A 72 -2.73 1.26 5.63
C THR A 72 -1.46 0.49 5.34
N PHE A 73 -0.33 1.18 5.34
CA PHE A 73 1.00 0.67 5.05
C PHE A 73 1.16 -0.79 5.49
N SER A 74 1.33 -1.70 4.55
CA SER A 74 1.32 -3.14 4.83
C SER A 74 2.41 -3.48 5.85
N TRP A 75 2.03 -4.19 6.93
CA TRP A 75 2.97 -4.66 7.95
C TRP A 75 4.14 -5.45 7.34
N GLY A 76 3.92 -6.09 6.18
CA GLY A 76 4.97 -6.77 5.42
C GLY A 76 6.08 -5.83 4.93
N ILE A 77 5.75 -4.60 4.52
CA ILE A 77 6.73 -3.59 4.11
C ILE A 77 7.48 -3.07 5.34
N ALA A 78 6.80 -2.92 6.48
CA ALA A 78 7.42 -2.53 7.74
C ALA A 78 8.44 -3.58 8.26
N LEU A 79 8.18 -4.87 8.02
CA LEU A 79 9.07 -5.97 8.44
C LEU A 79 10.25 -6.23 7.49
N ALA A 80 10.20 -5.74 6.24
CA ALA A 80 11.27 -5.91 5.26
C ALA A 80 12.67 -5.43 5.72
N PRO A 81 12.83 -4.22 6.32
CA PRO A 81 14.15 -3.81 6.83
C PRO A 81 14.62 -4.68 8.00
N LEU A 82 13.71 -5.14 8.87
CA LEU A 82 14.06 -6.01 9.99
C LEU A 82 14.56 -7.37 9.52
N SER A 83 13.88 -8.00 8.55
CA SER A 83 14.30 -9.29 7.99
C SER A 83 15.68 -9.21 7.32
N LEU A 84 15.97 -8.09 6.65
CA LEU A 84 17.27 -7.86 6.00
C LEU A 84 18.41 -7.78 7.03
N VAL A 85 18.20 -7.12 8.18
CA VAL A 85 19.18 -7.09 9.28
C VAL A 85 19.46 -8.50 9.81
N PHE A 86 18.43 -9.31 10.04
CA PHE A 86 18.60 -10.69 10.51
C PHE A 86 19.35 -11.56 9.50
N LEU A 87 19.08 -11.42 8.19
CA LEU A 87 19.79 -12.15 7.14
C LEU A 87 21.28 -11.78 7.09
N VAL A 88 21.61 -10.49 7.22
CA VAL A 88 23.00 -10.02 7.26
C VAL A 88 23.73 -10.59 8.48
N LEU A 89 23.15 -10.47 9.68
CA LEU A 89 23.74 -10.98 10.91
C LEU A 89 23.89 -12.51 10.89
N GLY A 90 22.87 -13.23 10.44
CA GLY A 90 22.89 -14.68 10.27
C GLY A 90 23.97 -15.13 9.28
N GLY A 91 24.07 -14.45 8.14
CA GLY A 91 25.13 -14.70 7.14
C GLY A 91 26.54 -14.45 7.69
N MET A 92 26.73 -13.36 8.43
CA MET A 92 28.01 -13.08 9.11
C MET A 92 28.37 -14.16 10.13
N TRP A 93 27.41 -14.59 10.94
CA TRP A 93 27.62 -15.59 11.98
C TRP A 93 27.95 -16.96 11.39
N MET A 94 27.21 -17.37 10.35
CA MET A 94 27.48 -18.58 9.58
C MET A 94 28.87 -18.54 8.96
N ARG A 95 29.27 -17.43 8.31
CA ARG A 95 30.60 -17.26 7.72
C ARG A 95 31.70 -17.36 8.78
N ARG A 96 31.54 -16.70 9.93
CA ARG A 96 32.48 -16.79 11.06
C ARG A 96 32.58 -18.23 11.56
N ARG A 97 31.46 -18.92 11.74
CA ARG A 97 31.43 -20.31 12.23
C ARG A 97 32.05 -21.29 11.23
N HIS A 98 31.83 -21.09 9.93
CA HIS A 98 32.45 -21.90 8.88
C HIS A 98 33.97 -21.72 8.85
N ARG A 99 34.47 -20.48 8.97
CA ARG A 99 35.90 -20.16 9.07
C ARG A 99 36.54 -20.76 10.34
N HIS A 100 35.85 -20.72 11.48
CA HIS A 100 36.33 -21.37 12.70
C HIS A 100 36.35 -22.89 12.60
N ARG A 101 35.40 -23.51 11.89
CA ARG A 101 35.39 -24.97 11.66
C ARG A 101 36.49 -25.41 10.71
N THR A 102 36.75 -24.68 9.62
CA THR A 102 37.84 -25.03 8.70
C THR A 102 39.22 -24.84 9.32
N GLY A 103 39.43 -23.79 10.12
CA GLY A 103 40.70 -23.60 10.85
C GLY A 103 41.02 -24.76 11.82
N LYS A 104 40.00 -25.35 12.45
CA LYS A 104 40.17 -26.55 13.29
C LYS A 104 40.48 -27.82 12.48
N ALA A 105 39.98 -27.94 11.25
CA ALA A 105 40.26 -29.08 10.38
C ALA A 105 41.70 -29.06 9.84
N TYR A 106 42.21 -27.89 9.41
CA TYR A 106 43.61 -27.74 8.99
C TYR A 106 44.60 -27.99 10.14
N GLY A 107 44.29 -27.52 11.35
CA GLY A 107 45.11 -27.78 12.54
C GLY A 107 45.13 -29.26 13.00
N LEU A 108 44.07 -30.02 12.68
CA LEU A 108 44.02 -31.46 12.97
C LEU A 108 44.81 -32.28 11.94
N THR A 109 44.85 -31.84 10.67
CA THR A 109 45.66 -32.51 9.64
C THR A 109 47.15 -32.27 9.80
N THR A 110 47.58 -31.11 10.32
CA THR A 110 49.01 -30.82 10.56
C THR A 110 49.57 -31.53 11.79
N LEU A 111 48.75 -31.81 12.81
CA LEU A 111 49.20 -32.53 14.01
C LEU A 111 49.42 -34.02 13.75
N LYS A 112 48.73 -34.60 12.76
CA LYS A 112 48.87 -36.03 12.40
C LYS A 112 50.12 -36.35 11.59
N THR A 113 50.71 -35.38 10.88
CA THR A 113 51.93 -35.59 10.07
C THR A 113 53.24 -35.35 10.82
N GLY A 114 53.21 -34.95 12.10
CA GLY A 114 54.42 -34.75 12.93
C GLY A 114 54.75 -35.89 13.90
N HIS A 115 53.99 -36.99 13.89
CA HIS A 115 54.15 -38.11 14.83
C HIS A 115 54.37 -39.47 14.13
N GLN A 116 55.12 -39.46 13.03
CA GLN A 116 55.70 -40.66 12.42
C GLN A 116 57.08 -40.31 11.87
N ASP A 117 58.06 -40.19 12.77
CA ASP A 117 59.49 -40.27 12.45
C ASP A 117 60.24 -40.58 13.76
N VAL A 118 60.25 -41.85 14.18
CA VAL A 118 61.35 -42.57 14.86
C VAL A 118 61.14 -44.07 14.64
#